data_AF-A0A087GQX3-F1
#
_entry.id   AF-A0A087GQX3-F1
#
_cell.length_a   1.000
_cell.length_b   1.000
_cell.length_c   1.000
_cell.angle_alpha   90.00
_cell.angle_beta   90.00
_cell.angle_gamma   90.00
#
_symmetry.space_group_name_H-M   'P 1'
#
loop_
_entity.id
_entity.type
_entity.pdbx_description
1 polymer ?
#
loop_
_entity_poly.entity_id
_entity_poly.type
_entity_poly.pdbx_seq_one_letter_code
_entity_poly.pdbx_strand_id
1 'polypeptide(L)'
;MDWDSMEKNIKKWLEAAKVVISTLFDGERILCDHVFSPSVSVAESCFAEVTFDSALTLFVFPVSIARCRKTVEKIFLTLDVYQTISKLVPKIENIFSYDSTSAVRLQASDSLTNLGESINSMVAEFESSITKESSKSSIPGGGVHQLTRYVMNFIVFLADYNEPLANILTESTLPLPEDYLGNNEDDKVGKPGSSSSSPVTTRFAWLILVLLCKIDTKSRIYNDMGLSYLFLANNLHYVISKVRTSNLKVVLGDEWVANHEGRLSQYLDKYEKIAWGEVMTSLTNNNEEVMLEEDVAKERLKRFNEAFEEAYKKQSTWVVPDSKLRDDLKDSVAKKLTDVASTFYKKYQVETWDEIVRFSPQHLGNYLSDLYLGTGGSCIIVPSLKPSDSGRSLSESGR
;
A
#
# COMPACT_ATOMS: atom_id res chain seq x y z
N MET A 1 -16.52 -0.23 30.25
CA MET A 1 -15.15 -0.69 30.54
C MET A 1 -14.20 0.15 29.73
N ASP A 2 -13.07 0.54 30.31
CA ASP A 2 -11.95 1.10 29.57
C ASP A 2 -11.37 0.06 28.59
N TRP A 3 -10.82 0.50 27.46
CA TRP A 3 -10.37 -0.39 26.39
C TRP A 3 -9.25 -1.32 26.84
N ASP A 4 -8.29 -0.80 27.61
CA ASP A 4 -7.16 -1.59 28.11
C ASP A 4 -7.62 -2.73 29.05
N SER A 5 -8.69 -2.49 29.78
CA SER A 5 -9.34 -3.51 30.63
C SER A 5 -10.07 -4.54 29.77
N MET A 6 -10.75 -4.10 28.71
CA MET A 6 -11.45 -4.97 27.77
C MET A 6 -10.47 -5.88 27.02
N GLU A 7 -9.36 -5.36 26.51
CA GLU A 7 -8.32 -6.15 25.83
C GLU A 7 -7.77 -7.27 26.72
N LYS A 8 -7.46 -6.95 27.99
CA LYS A 8 -7.01 -7.95 28.97
C LYS A 8 -8.06 -9.04 29.20
N ASN A 9 -9.32 -8.65 29.30
CA ASN A 9 -10.42 -9.61 29.47
C ASN A 9 -10.63 -10.47 28.23
N ILE A 10 -10.45 -9.92 27.02
CA ILE A 10 -10.50 -10.68 25.77
C ILE A 10 -9.41 -11.74 25.76
N LYS A 11 -8.15 -11.38 26.07
CA LYS A 11 -7.04 -12.35 26.09
C LYS A 11 -7.29 -13.49 27.09
N LYS A 12 -7.75 -13.16 28.30
CA LYS A 12 -8.13 -14.17 29.31
C LYS A 12 -9.27 -15.08 28.80
N TRP A 13 -10.28 -14.49 28.17
CA TRP A 13 -11.39 -15.27 27.61
C TRP A 13 -10.93 -16.20 26.48
N LEU A 14 -10.04 -15.75 25.60
CA LEU A 14 -9.49 -16.56 24.50
C LEU A 14 -8.75 -17.81 25.01
N GLU A 15 -8.01 -17.68 26.11
CA GLU A 15 -7.35 -18.81 26.77
C GLU A 15 -8.35 -19.72 27.48
N ALA A 16 -9.25 -19.12 28.28
CA ALA A 16 -10.24 -19.85 29.06
C ALA A 16 -11.21 -20.64 28.18
N ALA A 17 -11.73 -20.05 27.10
CA ALA A 17 -12.72 -20.68 26.23
C ALA A 17 -12.22 -22.01 25.65
N LYS A 18 -10.94 -22.07 25.25
CA LYS A 18 -10.33 -23.29 24.73
C LYS A 18 -10.27 -24.39 25.78
N VAL A 19 -9.85 -24.06 26.99
CA VAL A 19 -9.73 -25.01 28.11
C VAL A 19 -11.12 -25.48 28.56
N VAL A 20 -12.05 -24.56 28.77
CA VAL A 20 -13.41 -24.85 29.21
C VAL A 20 -14.11 -25.78 28.21
N ILE A 21 -14.07 -25.47 26.91
CA ILE A 21 -14.75 -26.28 25.90
C ILE A 21 -14.03 -27.59 25.64
N SER A 22 -12.71 -27.57 25.43
CA SER A 22 -11.97 -28.78 25.02
C SER A 22 -11.56 -29.70 26.17
N THR A 23 -11.68 -29.26 27.42
CA THR A 23 -11.25 -30.06 28.59
C THR A 23 -12.38 -30.26 29.57
N LEU A 24 -13.02 -29.18 30.04
CA LEU A 24 -14.02 -29.29 31.10
C LEU A 24 -15.34 -29.87 30.56
N PHE A 25 -15.92 -29.26 29.53
CA PHE A 25 -17.19 -29.74 28.97
C PHE A 25 -17.04 -31.07 28.25
N ASP A 26 -15.94 -31.26 27.51
CA ASP A 26 -15.65 -32.54 26.85
C ASP A 26 -15.44 -33.67 27.89
N GLY A 27 -14.68 -33.38 28.96
CA GLY A 27 -14.46 -34.34 30.04
C GLY A 27 -15.74 -34.68 30.80
N GLU A 28 -16.59 -33.70 31.10
CA GLU A 28 -17.88 -33.93 31.74
C GLU A 28 -18.81 -34.77 30.86
N ARG A 29 -18.85 -34.51 29.55
CA ARG A 29 -19.61 -35.34 28.60
C ARG A 29 -19.14 -36.80 28.65
N ILE A 30 -17.84 -37.03 28.54
CA ILE A 30 -17.26 -38.38 28.60
C ILE A 30 -17.58 -39.06 29.95
N LEU A 31 -17.51 -38.31 31.05
CA LEU A 31 -17.77 -38.84 32.39
C LEU A 31 -19.25 -39.21 32.56
N CYS A 32 -20.19 -38.34 32.17
CA CYS A 32 -21.61 -38.62 32.20
C CYS A 32 -21.96 -39.85 31.35
N ASP A 33 -21.42 -39.94 30.14
CA ASP A 33 -21.64 -41.08 29.25
C ASP A 33 -21.07 -42.39 29.83
N HIS A 34 -19.94 -42.32 30.53
CA HIS A 34 -19.33 -43.48 31.17
C HIS A 34 -20.09 -43.95 32.42
N VAL A 35 -20.43 -43.02 33.32
CA VAL A 35 -21.11 -43.33 34.61
C VAL A 35 -22.55 -43.77 34.38
N PHE A 36 -23.25 -43.12 33.45
CA PHE A 36 -24.66 -43.40 33.14
C PHE A 36 -24.82 -44.18 31.83
N SER A 37 -23.81 -44.97 31.44
CA SER A 37 -23.83 -45.79 30.22
C SER A 37 -25.10 -46.65 30.02
N PRO A 38 -25.80 -47.13 31.06
CA PRO A 38 -27.05 -47.89 30.88
C PRO A 38 -28.25 -47.02 30.47
N SER A 39 -28.19 -45.69 30.62
CA SER A 39 -29.31 -44.77 30.36
C SER A 39 -28.84 -43.43 29.79
N VAL A 40 -28.92 -43.31 28.47
CA VAL A 40 -28.55 -42.10 27.71
C VAL A 40 -29.35 -40.86 28.17
N SER A 41 -30.63 -41.04 28.52
CA SER A 41 -31.48 -39.93 28.99
C SER A 41 -31.00 -39.36 30.33
N VAL A 42 -30.54 -40.23 31.25
CA VAL A 42 -30.01 -39.80 32.55
C VAL A 42 -28.63 -39.17 32.38
N ALA A 43 -27.79 -39.73 31.50
CA ALA A 43 -26.49 -39.15 31.16
C ALA A 43 -26.64 -37.71 30.63
N GLU A 44 -27.54 -37.50 29.67
CA GLU A 44 -27.79 -36.19 29.08
C GLU A 44 -28.40 -35.21 30.10
N SER A 45 -29.38 -35.64 30.90
CA SER A 45 -29.97 -34.77 31.92
C SER A 45 -28.93 -34.33 32.95
N CYS A 46 -28.06 -35.23 33.40
CA CYS A 46 -26.99 -34.90 34.34
C CYS A 46 -25.98 -33.93 33.73
N PHE A 47 -25.54 -34.21 32.50
CA PHE A 47 -24.61 -33.34 31.77
C PHE A 47 -25.18 -31.92 31.58
N ALA A 48 -26.44 -31.81 31.18
CA ALA A 48 -27.10 -30.53 30.98
C ALA A 48 -27.19 -29.75 32.30
N GLU A 49 -27.64 -30.36 33.39
CA GLU A 49 -27.74 -29.69 34.71
C GLU A 49 -26.39 -29.13 35.20
N VAL A 50 -25.28 -29.84 34.93
CA VAL A 50 -23.94 -29.39 35.35
C VAL A 50 -23.39 -28.29 34.46
N THR A 51 -23.56 -28.39 33.14
CA THR A 51 -22.81 -27.57 32.18
C THR A 51 -23.60 -26.42 31.58
N PHE A 52 -24.93 -26.48 31.55
CA PHE A 52 -25.78 -25.59 30.73
C PHE A 52 -25.58 -24.11 31.08
N ASP A 53 -25.77 -23.72 32.34
CA ASP A 53 -25.65 -22.30 32.76
C ASP A 53 -24.23 -21.75 32.55
N SER A 54 -23.21 -22.59 32.81
CA SER A 54 -21.81 -22.22 32.61
C SER A 54 -21.48 -22.04 31.12
N ALA A 55 -22.04 -22.90 30.27
CA ALA A 55 -21.86 -22.84 28.82
C ALA A 55 -22.54 -21.60 28.24
N LEU A 56 -23.78 -21.27 28.65
CA LEU A 56 -24.45 -20.04 28.22
C LEU A 56 -23.68 -18.79 28.67
N THR A 57 -23.19 -18.78 29.92
CA THR A 57 -22.42 -17.67 30.49
C THR A 57 -21.13 -17.42 29.70
N LEU A 58 -20.45 -18.47 29.23
CA LEU A 58 -19.24 -18.37 28.44
C LEU A 58 -19.45 -17.52 27.16
N PHE A 59 -20.60 -17.67 26.50
CA PHE A 59 -20.92 -16.97 25.26
C PHE A 59 -21.55 -15.58 25.45
N VAL A 60 -21.92 -15.19 26.68
CA VAL A 60 -22.37 -13.79 26.96
C VAL A 60 -21.27 -12.78 26.65
N PHE A 61 -20.01 -13.15 26.89
CA PHE A 61 -18.87 -12.25 26.68
C PHE A 61 -18.63 -11.93 25.19
N PRO A 62 -18.54 -12.90 24.26
CA PRO A 62 -18.53 -12.65 22.82
C PRO A 62 -19.66 -11.75 22.31
N VAL A 63 -20.90 -11.98 22.75
CA VAL A 63 -22.05 -11.15 22.39
C VAL A 63 -21.87 -9.71 22.88
N SER A 64 -21.30 -9.54 24.08
CA SER A 64 -20.99 -8.22 24.64
C SER A 64 -19.92 -7.49 23.82
N ILE A 65 -18.91 -8.21 23.31
CA ILE A 65 -17.89 -7.65 22.42
C ILE A 65 -18.53 -7.18 21.11
N ALA A 66 -19.38 -8.01 20.50
CA ALA A 66 -20.04 -7.66 19.24
C ALA A 66 -20.87 -6.36 19.34
N ARG A 67 -21.47 -6.11 20.51
CA ARG A 67 -22.27 -4.91 20.81
C ARG A 67 -21.45 -3.68 21.22
N CYS A 68 -20.15 -3.84 21.49
CA CYS A 68 -19.31 -2.70 21.86
C CYS A 68 -19.18 -1.71 20.70
N ARG A 69 -18.80 -0.46 21.03
CA ARG A 69 -18.55 0.57 20.03
C ARG A 69 -17.54 0.05 19.00
N LYS A 70 -18.02 -0.05 17.76
CA LYS A 70 -17.28 -0.39 16.54
C LYS A 70 -16.25 0.73 16.32
N THR A 71 -14.97 0.38 16.40
CA THR A 71 -13.85 1.26 16.01
C THR A 71 -12.76 0.39 15.41
N VAL A 72 -11.96 0.97 14.52
CA VAL A 72 -10.97 0.25 13.70
C VAL A 72 -9.93 -0.48 14.56
N GLU A 73 -9.57 0.07 15.71
CA GLU A 73 -8.55 -0.48 16.62
C GLU A 73 -8.98 -1.82 17.23
N LYS A 74 -10.29 -2.10 17.28
CA LYS A 74 -10.84 -3.29 17.95
C LYS A 74 -11.04 -4.48 17.01
N ILE A 75 -10.86 -4.27 15.71
CA ILE A 75 -11.20 -5.28 14.70
C ILE A 75 -10.40 -6.58 14.91
N PHE A 76 -9.11 -6.48 15.22
CA PHE A 76 -8.21 -7.63 15.34
C PHE A 76 -8.57 -8.51 16.55
N LEU A 77 -8.80 -7.90 17.71
CA LEU A 77 -9.26 -8.65 18.89
C LEU A 77 -10.66 -9.26 18.69
N THR A 78 -11.52 -8.59 17.93
CA THR A 78 -12.84 -9.13 17.59
C THR A 78 -12.72 -10.33 16.63
N LEU A 79 -11.81 -10.25 15.66
CA LEU A 79 -11.44 -11.34 14.76
C LEU A 79 -10.84 -12.54 15.53
N ASP A 80 -10.00 -12.30 16.55
CA ASP A 80 -9.43 -13.37 17.38
C ASP A 80 -10.52 -14.16 18.12
N VAL A 81 -11.53 -13.45 18.64
CA VAL A 81 -12.69 -14.06 19.31
C VAL A 81 -13.53 -14.84 18.31
N TYR A 82 -13.86 -14.24 17.16
CA TYR A 82 -14.58 -14.92 16.08
C TYR A 82 -13.87 -16.21 15.65
N GLN A 83 -12.57 -16.12 15.36
CA GLN A 83 -11.77 -17.26 14.92
C GLN A 83 -11.70 -18.35 16.00
N THR A 84 -11.60 -17.97 17.27
CA THR A 84 -11.58 -18.93 18.39
C THR A 84 -12.90 -19.67 18.50
N ILE A 85 -14.04 -18.98 18.42
CA ILE A 85 -15.35 -19.63 18.45
C ILE A 85 -15.51 -20.52 17.22
N SER A 86 -15.19 -20.02 16.02
CA SER A 86 -15.30 -20.75 14.75
C SER A 86 -14.53 -22.07 14.78
N LYS A 87 -13.30 -22.08 15.34
CA LYS A 87 -12.50 -23.30 15.53
C LYS A 87 -13.10 -24.27 16.56
N LEU A 88 -13.87 -23.77 17.53
CA LEU A 88 -14.48 -24.58 18.58
C LEU A 88 -15.88 -25.09 18.20
N VAL A 89 -16.54 -24.52 17.19
CA VAL A 89 -17.90 -24.93 16.75
C VAL A 89 -18.02 -26.43 16.56
N PRO A 90 -17.13 -27.14 15.83
CA PRO A 90 -17.28 -28.58 15.62
C PRO A 90 -17.29 -29.38 16.94
N LYS A 91 -16.51 -28.94 17.93
CA LYS A 91 -16.50 -29.56 19.27
C LYS A 91 -17.76 -29.21 20.06
N ILE A 92 -18.22 -27.97 19.98
CA ILE A 92 -19.45 -27.52 20.63
C ILE A 92 -20.66 -28.33 20.10
N GLU A 93 -20.75 -28.53 18.78
CA GLU A 93 -21.80 -29.35 18.16
C GLU A 93 -21.76 -30.80 18.65
N ASN A 94 -20.57 -31.38 18.83
CA ASN A 94 -20.41 -32.74 19.34
C ASN A 94 -20.79 -32.87 20.83
N ILE A 95 -20.28 -31.96 21.66
CA ILE A 95 -20.48 -31.99 23.12
C ILE A 95 -21.95 -31.72 23.47
N PHE A 96 -22.59 -30.74 22.81
CA PHE A 96 -23.96 -30.29 23.10
C PHE A 96 -24.97 -30.79 22.04
N SER A 97 -24.83 -32.05 21.62
CA SER A 97 -25.55 -32.62 20.47
C SER A 97 -27.05 -32.85 20.66
N TYR A 98 -27.56 -32.80 21.90
CA TYR A 98 -28.96 -33.09 22.23
C TYR A 98 -29.81 -31.82 22.28
N ASP A 99 -31.14 -31.98 22.19
CA ASP A 99 -32.09 -30.86 22.17
C ASP A 99 -32.10 -30.07 23.49
N SER A 100 -31.88 -30.74 24.63
CA SER A 100 -31.72 -30.15 25.96
C SER A 100 -30.64 -29.07 26.03
N THR A 101 -29.58 -29.22 25.23
CA THR A 101 -28.43 -28.31 25.21
C THR A 101 -28.32 -27.49 23.92
N SER A 102 -29.33 -27.57 23.05
CA SER A 102 -29.39 -26.85 21.75
C SER A 102 -29.22 -25.34 21.88
N ALA A 103 -29.66 -24.74 22.99
CA ALA A 103 -29.49 -23.31 23.27
C ALA A 103 -28.02 -22.86 23.28
N VAL A 104 -27.10 -23.71 23.73
CA VAL A 104 -25.65 -23.41 23.74
C VAL A 104 -25.11 -23.31 22.31
N ARG A 105 -25.52 -24.25 21.44
CA ARG A 105 -25.14 -24.27 20.02
C ARG A 105 -25.69 -23.06 19.28
N LEU A 106 -26.95 -22.73 19.51
CA LEU A 106 -27.59 -21.52 19.00
C LEU A 106 -26.84 -20.26 19.45
N GLN A 107 -26.49 -20.15 20.74
CA GLN A 107 -25.77 -18.98 21.25
C GLN A 107 -24.35 -18.85 20.67
N ALA A 108 -23.66 -19.97 20.42
CA ALA A 108 -22.37 -19.95 19.73
C ALA A 108 -22.49 -19.45 18.28
N SER A 109 -23.51 -19.93 17.56
CA SER A 109 -23.83 -19.48 16.19
C SER A 109 -24.23 -17.99 16.15
N ASP A 110 -25.09 -17.55 17.07
CA ASP A 110 -25.49 -16.15 17.21
C ASP A 110 -24.28 -15.27 17.55
N SER A 111 -23.36 -15.75 18.38
CA SER A 111 -22.13 -15.03 18.69
C SER A 111 -21.28 -14.82 17.44
N LEU A 112 -21.10 -15.83 16.60
CA LEU A 112 -20.37 -15.71 15.33
C LEU A 112 -21.04 -14.73 14.39
N THR A 113 -22.37 -14.81 14.25
CA THR A 113 -23.15 -13.90 13.38
C THR A 113 -22.99 -12.45 13.82
N ASN A 114 -23.23 -12.18 15.11
CA ASN A 114 -23.10 -10.84 15.68
C ASN A 114 -21.66 -10.29 15.58
N LEU A 115 -20.65 -11.12 15.81
CA LEU A 115 -19.24 -10.73 15.66
C LEU A 115 -18.92 -10.42 14.20
N GLY A 116 -19.40 -11.25 13.26
CA GLY A 116 -19.22 -11.02 11.82
C GLY A 116 -19.85 -9.71 11.34
N GLU A 117 -21.08 -9.41 11.76
CA GLU A 117 -21.73 -8.12 11.49
C GLU A 117 -20.96 -6.94 12.08
N SER A 118 -20.40 -7.11 13.29
CA SER A 118 -19.59 -6.09 13.94
C SER A 118 -18.29 -5.83 13.16
N ILE A 119 -17.61 -6.89 12.71
CA ILE A 119 -16.41 -6.81 11.86
C ILE A 119 -16.72 -6.11 10.54
N ASN A 120 -17.80 -6.51 9.84
CA ASN A 120 -18.24 -5.85 8.62
C ASN A 120 -18.48 -4.34 8.82
N SER A 121 -19.12 -3.98 9.94
CA SER A 121 -19.34 -2.58 10.30
C SER A 121 -18.04 -1.82 10.55
N MET A 122 -17.05 -2.43 11.23
CA MET A 122 -15.74 -1.81 11.48
C MET A 122 -14.94 -1.63 10.19
N VAL A 123 -15.01 -2.58 9.24
CA VAL A 123 -14.39 -2.42 7.92
C VAL A 123 -15.07 -1.29 7.11
N ALA A 124 -16.40 -1.18 7.19
CA ALA A 124 -17.13 -0.07 6.55
C ALA A 124 -16.80 1.30 7.18
N GLU A 125 -16.62 1.36 8.50
CA GLU A 125 -16.17 2.57 9.20
C GLU A 125 -14.74 2.96 8.80
N PHE A 126 -13.85 1.97 8.67
CA PHE A 126 -12.50 2.17 8.15
C PHE A 126 -12.52 2.76 6.74
N GLU A 127 -13.29 2.18 5.82
CA GLU A 127 -13.49 2.70 4.47
C GLU A 127 -14.02 4.14 4.48
N SER A 128 -15.03 4.41 5.31
CA SER A 128 -15.60 5.75 5.48
C SER A 128 -14.55 6.75 5.96
N SER A 129 -13.66 6.34 6.88
CA SER A 129 -12.59 7.17 7.39
C SER A 129 -11.57 7.54 6.31
N ILE A 130 -11.20 6.59 5.43
CA ILE A 130 -10.33 6.88 4.28
C ILE A 130 -10.98 7.91 3.36
N THR A 131 -12.28 7.72 3.07
CA THR A 131 -13.04 8.59 2.16
C THR A 131 -13.20 10.00 2.73
N LYS A 132 -13.48 10.12 4.02
CA LYS A 132 -13.69 11.39 4.73
C LYS A 132 -12.40 12.15 5.03
N GLU A 133 -11.23 11.52 4.89
CA GLU A 133 -9.94 12.13 5.19
C GLU A 133 -9.69 13.42 4.38
N SER A 134 -9.84 14.58 5.01
CA SER A 134 -9.89 15.88 4.35
C SER A 134 -8.65 16.75 4.60
N SER A 135 -7.61 16.20 5.25
CA SER A 135 -6.36 16.93 5.45
C SER A 135 -5.82 17.50 4.13
N LYS A 136 -5.51 18.80 4.18
CA LYS A 136 -4.90 19.56 3.08
C LYS A 136 -3.38 19.58 3.15
N SER A 137 -2.78 18.80 4.05
CA SER A 137 -1.33 18.75 4.21
C SER A 137 -0.70 18.07 3.00
N SER A 138 0.06 18.83 2.19
CA SER A 138 0.98 18.25 1.23
C SER A 138 2.19 17.67 1.97
N ILE A 139 2.76 16.60 1.42
CA ILE A 139 4.04 16.07 1.91
C ILE A 139 5.14 16.83 1.19
N PRO A 140 6.01 17.57 1.90
CA PRO A 140 7.15 18.24 1.27
C PRO A 140 7.95 17.24 0.41
N GLY A 141 8.23 17.63 -0.82
CA GLY A 141 8.99 16.80 -1.78
C GLY A 141 8.23 15.61 -2.36
N GLY A 142 6.93 15.43 -2.10
CA GLY A 142 6.11 14.43 -2.79
C GLY A 142 6.35 12.97 -2.36
N GLY A 143 6.89 12.75 -1.16
CA GLY A 143 7.10 11.39 -0.63
C GLY A 143 5.79 10.62 -0.34
N VAL A 144 5.93 9.42 0.24
CA VAL A 144 4.77 8.57 0.60
C VAL A 144 3.90 9.24 1.66
N HIS A 145 2.60 9.33 1.39
CA HIS A 145 1.61 9.95 2.26
C HIS A 145 1.30 9.09 3.48
N GLN A 146 1.04 9.72 4.63
CA GLN A 146 0.78 9.00 5.88
C GLN A 146 -0.47 8.13 5.81
N LEU A 147 -1.51 8.59 5.12
CA LEU A 147 -2.71 7.79 4.82
C LEU A 147 -2.37 6.48 4.10
N THR A 148 -1.49 6.51 3.10
CA THR A 148 -1.03 5.32 2.38
C THR A 148 -0.35 4.33 3.32
N ARG A 149 0.51 4.82 4.21
CA ARG A 149 1.18 3.97 5.21
C ARG A 149 0.19 3.33 6.18
N TYR A 150 -0.70 4.15 6.73
CA TYR A 150 -1.72 3.71 7.69
C TYR A 150 -2.64 2.65 7.09
N VAL A 151 -3.22 2.94 5.92
CA VAL A 151 -4.18 2.04 5.27
C VAL A 151 -3.51 0.75 4.84
N MET A 152 -2.34 0.81 4.20
CA MET A 152 -1.68 -0.42 3.76
C MET A 152 -1.21 -1.28 4.92
N ASN A 153 -0.71 -0.70 6.02
CA ASN A 153 -0.34 -1.50 7.20
C ASN A 153 -1.58 -2.20 7.79
N PHE A 154 -2.71 -1.51 7.86
CA PHE A 154 -3.95 -2.10 8.34
C PHE A 154 -4.44 -3.25 7.44
N ILE A 155 -4.44 -3.05 6.12
CA ILE A 155 -4.86 -4.09 5.15
C ILE A 155 -3.90 -5.29 5.18
N VAL A 156 -2.59 -5.05 5.34
CA VAL A 156 -1.59 -6.13 5.52
C VAL A 156 -1.92 -6.97 6.74
N PHE A 157 -2.23 -6.35 7.89
CA PHE A 157 -2.62 -7.10 9.09
C PHE A 157 -3.96 -7.83 8.92
N LEU A 158 -4.92 -7.25 8.20
CA LEU A 158 -6.17 -7.96 7.89
C LEU A 158 -5.95 -9.18 6.99
N ALA A 159 -4.94 -9.16 6.12
CA ALA A 159 -4.63 -10.29 5.23
C ALA A 159 -4.22 -11.55 6.00
N ASP A 160 -3.67 -11.41 7.21
CA ASP A 160 -3.34 -12.54 8.08
C ASP A 160 -4.61 -13.25 8.60
N TYR A 161 -5.76 -12.60 8.51
CA TYR A 161 -7.09 -13.13 8.87
C TYR A 161 -7.91 -13.56 7.63
N ASN A 162 -7.26 -13.91 6.52
CA ASN A 162 -7.94 -14.28 5.26
C ASN A 162 -9.02 -15.38 5.46
N GLU A 163 -8.69 -16.47 6.16
CA GLU A 163 -9.63 -17.57 6.40
C GLU A 163 -10.90 -17.16 7.18
N PRO A 164 -10.82 -16.54 8.38
CA PRO A 164 -12.02 -16.10 9.08
C PRO A 164 -12.77 -15.00 8.31
N LEU A 165 -12.06 -14.11 7.60
CA LEU A 165 -12.69 -13.08 6.80
C LEU A 165 -13.47 -13.65 5.61
N ALA A 166 -13.04 -14.76 5.01
CA ALA A 166 -13.79 -15.42 3.94
C ALA A 166 -15.18 -15.89 4.39
N ASN A 167 -15.34 -16.21 5.68
CA ASN A 167 -16.63 -16.61 6.26
C ASN A 167 -17.49 -15.42 6.72
N ILE A 168 -16.89 -14.23 6.89
CA ILE A 168 -17.56 -13.02 7.39
C ILE A 168 -17.98 -12.10 6.25
N LEU A 169 -17.08 -11.91 5.28
CA LEU A 169 -17.28 -10.99 4.17
C LEU A 169 -18.22 -11.65 3.17
N THR A 170 -19.42 -11.11 3.06
CA THR A 170 -20.35 -11.53 2.01
C THR A 170 -19.92 -10.95 0.67
N GLU A 171 -20.23 -11.67 -0.40
CA GLU A 171 -20.04 -11.22 -1.78
C GLU A 171 -20.89 -9.96 -2.00
N SER A 172 -20.26 -8.82 -1.77
CA SER A 172 -20.84 -7.51 -2.00
C SER A 172 -20.43 -7.13 -3.41
N THR A 173 -21.40 -6.76 -4.25
CA THR A 173 -21.18 -6.19 -5.58
C THR A 173 -20.52 -4.82 -5.44
N LEU A 174 -19.24 -4.83 -5.08
CA LEU A 174 -18.41 -3.63 -5.03
C LEU A 174 -18.11 -3.20 -6.46
N PRO A 175 -18.19 -1.90 -6.78
CA PRO A 175 -18.03 -1.41 -8.15
C PRO A 175 -16.54 -1.34 -8.51
N LEU A 176 -15.88 -2.49 -8.58
CA LEU A 176 -14.53 -2.62 -9.12
C LEU A 176 -14.58 -2.55 -10.65
N PRO A 177 -13.65 -1.83 -11.30
CA PRO A 177 -13.48 -1.92 -12.76
C PRO A 177 -13.20 -3.36 -13.19
N GLU A 178 -13.76 -3.80 -14.32
CA GLU A 178 -13.65 -5.19 -14.83
C GLU A 178 -12.19 -5.69 -14.88
N ASP A 179 -11.24 -4.83 -15.29
CA ASP A 179 -9.82 -5.19 -15.41
C ASP A 179 -8.98 -4.94 -14.14
N TYR A 180 -9.61 -4.59 -13.01
CA TYR A 180 -8.86 -4.13 -11.83
C TYR A 180 -8.11 -5.25 -11.10
N LEU A 181 -8.69 -6.46 -11.10
CA LEU A 181 -8.10 -7.65 -10.48
C LEU A 181 -7.21 -8.47 -11.42
N GLY A 182 -7.35 -8.25 -12.73
CA GLY A 182 -6.73 -9.08 -13.75
C GLY A 182 -7.77 -9.87 -14.55
N ASN A 183 -7.57 -9.94 -15.86
CA ASN A 183 -8.39 -10.75 -16.76
C ASN A 183 -7.75 -12.14 -16.88
N ASN A 184 -8.35 -13.12 -16.21
CA ASN A 184 -8.13 -14.52 -16.59
C ASN A 184 -8.76 -14.74 -17.98
N GLU A 185 -7.99 -14.54 -19.05
CA GLU A 185 -8.44 -14.87 -20.41
C GLU A 185 -8.64 -16.39 -20.61
N ASP A 186 -8.09 -17.23 -19.72
CA ASP A 186 -8.22 -18.69 -19.78
C ASP A 186 -9.58 -19.23 -19.32
N ASP A 187 -10.45 -18.42 -18.69
CA ASP A 187 -11.80 -18.83 -18.27
C ASP A 187 -12.91 -18.45 -19.27
N LYS A 188 -12.56 -17.91 -20.45
CA LYS A 188 -13.54 -17.50 -21.48
C LYS A 188 -14.02 -18.64 -22.40
N VAL A 189 -13.97 -19.89 -21.96
CA VAL A 189 -14.66 -20.99 -22.65
C VAL A 189 -15.72 -21.61 -21.75
N GLY A 190 -16.87 -20.94 -21.71
CA GLY A 190 -18.16 -21.62 -21.50
C GLY A 190 -18.76 -21.59 -20.10
N LYS A 191 -19.03 -20.40 -19.53
CA LYS A 191 -20.18 -20.16 -18.65
C LYS A 191 -20.37 -18.64 -18.42
N PRO A 192 -21.59 -18.08 -18.56
CA PRO A 192 -21.84 -16.73 -18.11
C PRO A 192 -21.88 -16.74 -16.57
N GLY A 193 -20.82 -16.22 -15.92
CA GLY A 193 -20.83 -15.91 -14.48
C GLY A 193 -19.81 -16.61 -13.56
N SER A 194 -18.56 -16.88 -13.97
CA SER A 194 -17.57 -17.46 -13.04
C SER A 194 -16.17 -16.84 -13.08
N SER A 195 -16.06 -15.55 -12.79
CA SER A 195 -14.85 -14.99 -12.17
C SER A 195 -15.21 -14.43 -10.79
N SER A 196 -15.81 -15.26 -9.93
CA SER A 196 -16.07 -14.86 -8.54
C SER A 196 -14.74 -14.83 -7.79
N SER A 197 -14.00 -13.73 -7.90
CA SER A 197 -12.90 -13.46 -6.98
C SER A 197 -13.43 -13.59 -5.55
N SER A 198 -12.66 -14.24 -4.67
CA SER A 198 -13.05 -14.41 -3.26
C SER A 198 -13.55 -13.06 -2.70
N PRO A 199 -14.64 -13.04 -1.90
CA PRO A 199 -15.14 -11.81 -1.27
C PRO A 199 -14.05 -11.03 -0.54
N VAL A 200 -13.05 -11.73 0.03
CA VAL A 200 -11.88 -11.12 0.67
C VAL A 200 -11.00 -10.39 -0.35
N THR A 201 -10.68 -11.03 -1.49
CA THR A 201 -9.92 -10.44 -2.59
C THR A 201 -10.62 -9.18 -3.11
N THR A 202 -11.91 -9.27 -3.39
CA THR A 202 -12.73 -8.14 -3.85
C THR A 202 -12.71 -7.00 -2.82
N ARG A 203 -12.86 -7.31 -1.53
CA ARG A 203 -12.88 -6.30 -0.46
C ARG A 203 -11.53 -5.61 -0.28
N PHE A 204 -10.42 -6.35 -0.31
CA PHE A 204 -9.08 -5.76 -0.19
C PHE A 204 -8.72 -4.92 -1.40
N ALA A 205 -9.00 -5.41 -2.61
CA ALA A 205 -8.82 -4.63 -3.83
C ALA A 205 -9.63 -3.33 -3.80
N TRP A 206 -10.88 -3.38 -3.32
CA TRP A 206 -11.71 -2.19 -3.15
C TRP A 206 -11.11 -1.18 -2.17
N LEU A 207 -10.65 -1.61 -0.99
CA LEU A 207 -10.04 -0.71 -0.01
C LEU A 207 -8.76 -0.05 -0.56
N ILE A 208 -7.95 -0.80 -1.31
CA ILE A 208 -6.76 -0.27 -1.99
C ILE A 208 -7.17 0.74 -3.07
N LEU A 209 -8.22 0.46 -3.86
CA LEU A 209 -8.73 1.38 -4.86
C LEU A 209 -9.22 2.69 -4.23
N VAL A 210 -10.00 2.61 -3.15
CA VAL A 210 -10.47 3.79 -2.40
C VAL A 210 -9.30 4.64 -1.90
N LEU A 211 -8.26 4.00 -1.38
CA LEU A 211 -7.01 4.67 -1.01
C LEU A 211 -6.37 5.36 -2.22
N LEU A 212 -6.17 4.65 -3.33
CA LEU A 212 -5.51 5.20 -4.52
C LEU A 212 -6.29 6.38 -5.13
N CYS A 213 -7.62 6.30 -5.20
CA CYS A 213 -8.47 7.43 -5.61
C CYS A 213 -8.33 8.64 -4.67
N LYS A 214 -8.18 8.39 -3.37
CA LYS A 214 -7.97 9.45 -2.39
C LYS A 214 -6.60 10.11 -2.55
N ILE A 215 -5.57 9.32 -2.83
CA ILE A 215 -4.23 9.80 -3.15
C ILE A 215 -4.22 10.57 -4.48
N ASP A 216 -4.97 10.14 -5.51
CA ASP A 216 -5.17 10.92 -6.74
C ASP A 216 -5.71 12.31 -6.45
N THR A 217 -6.76 12.39 -5.64
CA THR A 217 -7.35 13.68 -5.25
C THR A 217 -6.33 14.57 -4.53
N LYS A 218 -5.49 13.97 -3.66
CA LYS A 218 -4.45 14.71 -2.92
C LYS A 218 -3.28 15.14 -3.81
N SER A 219 -3.00 14.44 -4.90
CA SER A 219 -1.96 14.84 -5.85
C SER A 219 -2.26 16.19 -6.52
N ARG A 220 -3.55 16.56 -6.61
CA ARG A 220 -4.00 17.83 -7.22
C ARG A 220 -3.69 19.07 -6.36
N ILE A 221 -3.20 18.87 -5.14
CA ILE A 221 -2.80 19.98 -4.25
C ILE A 221 -1.44 20.56 -4.67
N TYR A 222 -0.59 19.78 -5.36
CA TYR A 222 0.68 20.28 -5.85
C TYR A 222 0.47 21.16 -7.09
N ASN A 223 1.13 22.33 -7.09
CA ASN A 223 1.09 23.27 -8.22
C ASN A 223 1.90 22.74 -9.42
N ASP A 224 2.96 21.97 -9.16
CA ASP A 224 3.83 21.39 -10.19
C ASP A 224 3.32 20.01 -10.60
N MET A 225 2.99 19.85 -11.88
CA MET A 225 2.45 18.59 -12.40
C MET A 225 3.47 17.44 -12.34
N GLY A 226 4.76 17.72 -12.49
CA GLY A 226 5.83 16.72 -12.32
C GLY A 226 5.82 16.19 -10.89
N LEU A 227 5.81 17.08 -9.90
CA LEU A 227 5.72 16.68 -8.50
C LEU A 227 4.44 15.87 -8.19
N SER A 228 3.30 16.22 -8.80
CA SER A 228 2.06 15.45 -8.67
C SER A 228 2.22 14.00 -9.16
N TYR A 229 2.82 13.79 -10.33
CA TYR A 229 3.07 12.44 -10.87
C TYR A 229 4.10 11.67 -10.04
N LEU A 230 5.16 12.33 -9.56
CA LEU A 230 6.14 11.70 -8.68
C LEU A 230 5.51 11.25 -7.37
N PHE A 231 4.63 12.07 -6.80
CA PHE A 231 3.85 11.72 -5.61
C PHE A 231 2.95 10.51 -5.85
N LEU A 232 2.26 10.44 -6.98
CA LEU A 232 1.46 9.27 -7.37
C LEU A 232 2.33 8.01 -7.50
N ALA A 233 3.46 8.12 -8.18
CA ALA A 233 4.41 7.01 -8.35
C ALA A 233 4.95 6.50 -7.01
N ASN A 234 5.38 7.39 -6.12
CA ASN A 234 5.87 7.04 -4.78
C ASN A 234 4.84 6.27 -3.96
N ASN A 235 3.59 6.74 -3.94
CA ASN A 235 2.52 6.10 -3.18
C ASN A 235 2.11 4.76 -3.80
N LEU A 236 2.00 4.68 -5.13
CA LEU A 236 1.66 3.43 -5.82
C LEU A 236 2.77 2.39 -5.66
N HIS A 237 4.04 2.78 -5.79
CA HIS A 237 5.18 1.89 -5.55
C HIS A 237 5.16 1.35 -4.11
N TYR A 238 4.88 2.20 -3.12
CA TYR A 238 4.75 1.75 -1.74
C TYR A 238 3.62 0.72 -1.56
N VAL A 239 2.46 0.93 -2.18
CA VAL A 239 1.33 -0.03 -2.17
C VAL A 239 1.76 -1.36 -2.80
N ILE A 240 2.37 -1.33 -3.98
CA ILE A 240 2.84 -2.54 -4.68
C ILE A 240 3.87 -3.30 -3.83
N SER A 241 4.83 -2.58 -3.24
CA SER A 241 5.85 -3.15 -2.35
C SER A 241 5.20 -3.86 -1.15
N LYS A 242 4.24 -3.21 -0.48
CA LYS A 242 3.50 -3.82 0.65
C LYS A 242 2.72 -5.07 0.24
N VAL A 243 2.08 -5.05 -0.94
CA VAL A 243 1.38 -6.24 -1.45
C VAL A 243 2.37 -7.38 -1.68
N ARG A 244 3.50 -7.12 -2.33
CA ARG A 244 4.52 -8.13 -2.62
C ARG A 244 5.14 -8.78 -1.39
N THR A 245 5.37 -8.00 -0.34
CA THR A 245 6.07 -8.46 0.85
C THR A 245 5.15 -9.01 1.94
N SER A 246 3.86 -9.23 1.65
CA SER A 246 2.88 -9.70 2.63
C SER A 246 1.95 -10.77 2.05
N ASN A 247 1.10 -11.33 2.92
CA ASN A 247 0.05 -12.28 2.53
C ASN A 247 -0.95 -11.71 1.52
N LEU A 248 -0.97 -10.38 1.31
CA LEU A 248 -1.77 -9.75 0.25
C LEU A 248 -1.38 -10.23 -1.14
N LYS A 249 -0.12 -10.62 -1.38
CA LYS A 249 0.27 -11.19 -2.67
C LYS A 249 -0.52 -12.47 -2.98
N VAL A 250 -0.73 -13.32 -1.98
CA VAL A 250 -1.50 -14.57 -2.11
C VAL A 250 -2.98 -14.27 -2.37
N VAL A 251 -3.52 -13.24 -1.72
CA VAL A 251 -4.94 -12.87 -1.83
C VAL A 251 -5.27 -12.14 -3.15
N LEU A 252 -4.39 -11.25 -3.62
CA LEU A 252 -4.62 -10.41 -4.80
C LEU A 252 -4.05 -11.00 -6.09
N GLY A 253 -3.04 -11.87 -6.01
CA GLY A 253 -2.41 -12.52 -7.16
C GLY A 253 -1.31 -11.70 -7.85
N ASP A 254 -0.51 -12.39 -8.67
CA ASP A 254 0.59 -11.79 -9.43
C ASP A 254 0.11 -10.85 -10.55
N GLU A 255 -1.06 -11.12 -11.14
CA GLU A 255 -1.62 -10.29 -12.21
C GLU A 255 -1.99 -8.88 -11.70
N TRP A 256 -2.61 -8.79 -10.53
CA TRP A 256 -2.89 -7.50 -9.88
C TRP A 256 -1.61 -6.68 -9.70
N VAL A 257 -0.52 -7.33 -9.28
CA VAL A 257 0.79 -6.69 -9.12
C VAL A 257 1.32 -6.19 -10.47
N ALA A 258 1.32 -7.04 -11.50
CA ALA A 258 1.80 -6.69 -12.83
C ALA A 258 1.03 -5.52 -13.45
N ASN A 259 -0.31 -5.51 -13.33
CA ASN A 259 -1.15 -4.42 -13.81
C ASN A 259 -0.79 -3.08 -13.11
N HIS A 260 -0.63 -3.11 -11.78
CA HIS A 260 -0.28 -1.90 -11.03
C HIS A 260 1.16 -1.43 -11.28
N GLU A 261 2.09 -2.32 -11.62
CA GLU A 261 3.41 -1.94 -12.11
C GLU A 261 3.40 -1.27 -13.48
N GLY A 262 2.53 -1.74 -14.39
CA GLY A 262 2.28 -1.06 -15.66
C GLY A 262 1.79 0.37 -15.43
N ARG A 263 0.87 0.57 -14.48
CA ARG A 263 0.39 1.91 -14.08
C ARG A 263 1.48 2.75 -13.43
N LEU A 264 2.33 2.16 -12.60
CA LEU A 264 3.49 2.85 -12.01
C LEU A 264 4.44 3.36 -13.10
N SER A 265 4.76 2.51 -14.08
CA SER A 265 5.59 2.87 -15.22
C SER A 265 5.00 4.06 -15.99
N GLN A 266 3.68 4.06 -16.23
CA GLN A 266 3.00 5.19 -16.86
C GLN A 266 3.09 6.50 -16.06
N TYR A 267 3.06 6.45 -14.72
CA TYR A 267 3.27 7.65 -13.91
C TYR A 267 4.70 8.17 -13.99
N LEU A 268 5.70 7.28 -13.99
CA LEU A 268 7.11 7.64 -14.15
C LEU A 268 7.39 8.23 -15.54
N ASP A 269 6.83 7.66 -16.60
CA ASP A 269 6.98 8.21 -17.96
C ASP A 269 6.38 9.61 -18.09
N LYS A 270 5.19 9.83 -17.51
CA LYS A 270 4.56 11.17 -17.50
C LYS A 270 5.36 12.16 -16.67
N TYR A 271 5.86 11.72 -15.52
CA TYR A 271 6.77 12.50 -14.69
C TYR A 271 7.99 12.94 -15.50
N GLU A 272 8.73 12.00 -16.09
CA GLU A 272 9.96 12.30 -16.82
C GLU A 272 9.69 13.25 -17.99
N LYS A 273 8.61 13.01 -18.73
CA LYS A 273 8.21 13.88 -19.85
C LYS A 273 7.90 15.31 -19.41
N ILE A 274 7.29 15.51 -18.25
CA ILE A 274 6.95 16.85 -17.74
C ILE A 274 8.17 17.52 -17.10
N ALA A 275 8.90 16.78 -16.27
CA ALA A 275 9.99 17.30 -15.44
C ALA A 275 11.28 17.53 -16.24
N TRP A 276 11.53 16.73 -17.28
CA TRP A 276 12.74 16.78 -18.09
C TRP A 276 12.48 17.04 -19.57
N GLY A 277 11.22 17.09 -20.01
CA GLY A 277 10.88 17.24 -21.44
C GLY A 277 11.46 18.49 -22.08
N GLU A 278 11.40 19.64 -21.40
CA GLU A 278 11.98 20.88 -21.90
C GLU A 278 13.49 20.75 -22.14
N VAL A 279 14.21 20.17 -21.17
CA VAL A 279 15.64 19.86 -21.27
C VAL A 279 15.93 18.98 -22.48
N MET A 280 15.16 17.90 -22.67
CA MET A 280 15.34 17.00 -23.82
C MET A 280 15.07 17.72 -25.16
N THR A 281 14.03 18.55 -25.23
CA THR A 281 13.64 19.24 -26.46
C THR A 281 14.58 20.39 -26.81
N SER A 282 15.28 20.99 -25.84
CA SER A 282 16.19 22.13 -26.05
C SER A 282 17.32 21.83 -27.04
N LEU A 283 17.77 20.57 -27.10
CA LEU A 283 18.81 20.10 -28.01
C LEU A 283 18.25 19.37 -29.25
N THR A 284 16.98 19.00 -29.25
CA THR A 284 16.36 18.24 -30.34
C THR A 284 16.03 19.15 -31.53
N ASN A 285 16.17 18.67 -32.77
CA ASN A 285 15.79 19.41 -33.98
C ASN A 285 14.65 18.69 -34.70
N ASN A 286 13.61 19.41 -35.14
CA ASN A 286 12.51 18.82 -35.92
C ASN A 286 12.97 18.24 -37.28
N ASN A 287 14.14 18.67 -37.77
CA ASN A 287 14.83 18.08 -38.92
C ASN A 287 16.28 17.77 -38.53
N GLU A 288 16.56 16.50 -38.23
CA GLU A 288 17.90 16.03 -37.86
C GLU A 288 18.92 16.14 -39.01
N GLU A 289 18.46 16.19 -40.27
CA GLU A 289 19.32 16.26 -41.45
C GLU A 289 19.89 17.66 -41.73
N VAL A 290 19.25 18.72 -41.25
CA VAL A 290 19.72 20.10 -41.48
C VAL A 290 20.75 20.48 -40.41
N MET A 291 21.95 20.85 -40.83
CA MET A 291 22.96 21.49 -39.97
C MET A 291 22.51 22.92 -39.66
N LEU A 292 22.41 23.25 -38.38
CA LEU A 292 22.12 24.62 -37.95
C LEU A 292 23.37 25.49 -38.10
N GLU A 293 23.16 26.79 -38.26
CA GLU A 293 24.23 27.77 -38.11
C GLU A 293 24.82 27.70 -36.69
N GLU A 294 26.13 27.93 -36.59
CA GLU A 294 26.89 27.77 -35.35
C GLU A 294 26.31 28.61 -34.19
N ASP A 295 25.92 29.86 -34.46
CA ASP A 295 25.32 30.74 -33.45
C ASP A 295 23.96 30.23 -32.94
N VAL A 296 23.16 29.63 -33.83
CA VAL A 296 21.87 29.03 -33.47
C VAL A 296 22.08 27.77 -32.62
N ALA A 297 23.10 26.98 -32.91
CA ALA A 297 23.46 25.80 -32.14
C ALA A 297 24.01 26.18 -30.75
N LYS A 298 24.87 27.21 -30.65
CA LYS A 298 25.34 27.78 -29.37
C LYS A 298 24.20 28.26 -28.49
N GLU A 299 23.22 28.95 -29.09
CA GLU A 299 22.04 29.43 -28.37
C GLU A 299 21.18 28.28 -27.82
N ARG A 300 21.05 27.16 -28.55
CA ARG A 300 20.37 25.97 -28.04
C ARG A 300 21.10 25.33 -26.86
N LEU A 301 22.42 25.27 -26.92
CA LEU A 301 23.22 24.75 -25.81
C LEU A 301 23.06 25.61 -24.55
N LYS A 302 22.97 26.94 -24.69
CA LYS A 302 22.65 27.83 -23.56
C LYS A 302 21.28 27.52 -22.97
N ARG A 303 20.24 27.37 -23.80
CA ARG A 303 18.89 26.98 -23.34
C ARG A 303 18.88 25.62 -22.65
N PHE A 304 19.64 24.65 -23.14
CA PHE A 304 19.81 23.37 -22.48
C PHE A 304 20.40 23.52 -21.08
N ASN A 305 21.48 24.30 -20.93
CA ASN A 305 22.11 24.54 -19.65
C ASN A 305 21.13 25.20 -18.66
N GLU A 306 20.41 26.23 -19.10
CA GLU A 306 19.42 26.95 -18.28
C GLU A 306 18.26 26.04 -17.87
N ALA A 307 17.68 25.30 -18.81
CA ALA A 307 16.59 24.36 -18.54
C ALA A 307 17.03 23.22 -17.60
N PHE A 308 18.25 22.71 -17.77
CA PHE A 308 18.81 21.69 -16.88
C PHE A 308 19.01 22.22 -15.46
N GLU A 309 19.59 23.42 -15.30
CA GLU A 309 19.77 24.06 -13.99
C GLU A 309 18.43 24.30 -13.29
N GLU A 310 17.41 24.76 -14.03
CA GLU A 310 16.07 24.99 -13.48
C GLU A 310 15.40 23.68 -13.04
N ALA A 311 15.43 22.65 -13.90
CA ALA A 311 14.88 21.33 -13.59
C ALA A 311 15.59 20.71 -12.37
N TYR A 312 16.92 20.76 -12.35
CA TYR A 312 17.72 20.28 -11.23
C TYR A 312 17.37 20.99 -9.93
N LYS A 313 17.32 22.34 -9.95
CA LYS A 313 16.99 23.13 -8.76
C LYS A 313 15.61 22.81 -8.22
N LYS A 314 14.59 22.67 -9.07
CA LYS A 314 13.24 22.26 -8.65
C LYS A 314 13.27 20.87 -7.99
N GLN A 315 13.87 19.91 -8.66
CA GLN A 315 13.84 18.50 -8.29
C GLN A 315 14.77 18.13 -7.12
N SER A 316 15.76 18.97 -6.80
CA SER A 316 16.66 18.78 -5.65
C SER A 316 15.91 18.68 -4.30
N THR A 317 14.74 19.30 -4.21
CA THR A 317 13.89 19.27 -3.01
C THR A 317 12.91 18.11 -2.98
N TRP A 318 12.79 17.36 -4.08
CA TRP A 318 11.84 16.25 -4.21
C TRP A 318 12.40 15.00 -3.55
N VAL A 319 11.51 14.05 -3.24
CA VAL A 319 11.84 12.85 -2.46
C VAL A 319 11.27 11.62 -3.15
N VAL A 320 12.14 10.64 -3.42
CA VAL A 320 11.74 9.27 -3.78
C VAL A 320 12.24 8.35 -2.67
N PRO A 321 11.36 7.92 -1.74
CA PRO A 321 11.80 7.21 -0.54
C PRO A 321 12.46 5.85 -0.82
N ASP A 322 11.94 5.10 -1.78
CA ASP A 322 12.48 3.80 -2.15
C ASP A 322 13.79 3.96 -2.93
N SER A 323 14.85 3.29 -2.48
CA SER A 323 16.18 3.43 -3.09
C SER A 323 16.24 2.87 -4.49
N LYS A 324 15.62 1.70 -4.73
CA LYS A 324 15.67 1.05 -6.03
C LYS A 324 14.92 1.88 -7.07
N LEU A 325 13.70 2.30 -6.75
CA LEU A 325 12.92 3.18 -7.62
C LEU A 325 13.67 4.50 -7.91
N ARG A 326 14.33 5.05 -6.89
CA ARG A 326 15.11 6.29 -7.03
C ARG A 326 16.29 6.11 -7.97
N ASP A 327 17.02 5.02 -7.85
CA ASP A 327 18.19 4.73 -8.68
C ASP A 327 17.76 4.41 -10.12
N ASP A 328 16.72 3.59 -10.31
CA ASP A 328 16.13 3.29 -11.63
C ASP A 328 15.67 4.58 -12.34
N LEU A 329 15.04 5.51 -11.62
CA LEU A 329 14.62 6.81 -12.16
C LEU A 329 15.80 7.70 -12.54
N LYS A 330 16.86 7.73 -11.73
CA LYS A 330 18.09 8.48 -12.03
C LYS A 330 18.75 7.94 -13.29
N ASP A 331 18.87 6.61 -13.40
CA ASP A 331 19.49 5.94 -14.54
C ASP A 331 18.70 6.18 -15.82
N SER A 332 17.35 6.11 -15.76
CA SER A 332 16.47 6.41 -16.89
C SER A 332 16.66 7.83 -17.42
N VAL A 333 16.61 8.83 -16.52
CA VAL A 333 16.79 10.24 -16.89
C VAL A 333 18.20 10.50 -17.39
N ALA A 334 19.23 9.99 -16.71
CA ALA A 334 20.62 10.15 -17.09
C ALA A 334 20.87 9.59 -18.50
N LYS A 335 20.37 8.40 -18.79
CA LYS A 335 20.49 7.77 -20.10
C LYS A 335 19.83 8.63 -21.20
N LYS A 336 18.57 9.02 -21.02
CA LYS A 336 17.84 9.83 -22.01
C LYS A 336 18.53 11.18 -22.28
N LEU A 337 19.01 11.86 -21.23
CA LEU A 337 19.74 13.13 -21.38
C LEU A 337 21.07 12.93 -22.08
N THR A 338 21.80 11.86 -21.73
CA THR A 338 23.09 11.52 -22.34
C THR A 338 22.95 11.21 -23.81
N ASP A 339 21.91 10.48 -24.22
CA ASP A 339 21.65 10.13 -25.62
C ASP A 339 21.39 11.38 -26.46
N VAL A 340 20.53 12.28 -25.98
CA VAL A 340 20.21 13.55 -26.64
C VAL A 340 21.44 14.47 -26.71
N ALA A 341 22.13 14.65 -25.59
CA ALA A 341 23.29 15.54 -25.51
C ALA A 341 24.47 15.02 -26.34
N SER A 342 24.78 13.72 -26.27
CA SER A 342 25.87 13.12 -27.04
C SER A 342 25.65 13.25 -28.55
N THR A 343 24.41 13.11 -29.01
CA THR A 343 24.05 13.27 -30.43
C THR A 343 24.29 14.72 -30.88
N PHE A 344 23.85 15.69 -30.08
CA PHE A 344 24.09 17.11 -30.35
C PHE A 344 25.58 17.47 -30.36
N TYR A 345 26.33 17.01 -29.35
CA TYR A 345 27.75 17.32 -29.18
C TYR A 345 28.60 16.78 -30.34
N LYS A 346 28.33 15.55 -30.78
CA LYS A 346 29.00 14.94 -31.94
C LYS A 346 28.70 15.69 -33.23
N LYS A 347 27.46 16.18 -33.40
CA LYS A 347 27.05 16.88 -34.63
C LYS A 347 27.72 18.24 -34.81
N TYR A 348 27.91 19.00 -33.72
CA TYR A 348 28.39 20.39 -33.79
C TYR A 348 29.82 20.61 -33.28
N GLN A 349 30.59 19.55 -32.97
CA GLN A 349 31.95 19.64 -32.43
C GLN A 349 32.05 20.63 -31.26
N VAL A 350 31.09 20.49 -30.32
CA VAL A 350 30.85 21.40 -29.20
C VAL A 350 32.06 21.55 -28.26
N GLU A 351 33.01 20.60 -28.31
CA GLU A 351 34.30 20.66 -27.61
C GLU A 351 35.14 21.90 -27.97
N THR A 352 34.82 22.58 -29.06
CA THR A 352 35.47 23.85 -29.45
C THR A 352 34.84 25.09 -28.82
N TRP A 353 33.76 24.95 -28.04
CA TRP A 353 32.97 26.05 -27.45
C TRP A 353 33.14 26.14 -25.92
N ASP A 354 34.39 26.10 -25.44
CA ASP A 354 34.75 26.02 -24.01
C ASP A 354 34.02 27.02 -23.09
N GLU A 355 33.65 28.21 -23.58
CA GLU A 355 32.94 29.22 -22.79
C GLU A 355 31.44 28.91 -22.54
N ILE A 356 30.84 28.00 -23.33
CA ILE A 356 29.39 27.69 -23.30
C ILE A 356 29.11 26.29 -22.74
N VAL A 357 30.09 25.39 -22.81
CA VAL A 357 29.97 24.02 -22.33
C VAL A 357 29.99 23.99 -20.80
N ARG A 358 28.81 23.80 -20.18
CA ARG A 358 28.67 23.66 -18.72
C ARG A 358 28.44 22.22 -18.28
N PHE A 359 27.67 21.45 -19.04
CA PHE A 359 27.30 20.08 -18.70
C PHE A 359 27.78 19.10 -19.76
N SER A 360 28.84 18.34 -19.44
CA SER A 360 29.33 17.29 -20.33
C SER A 360 28.40 16.07 -20.30
N PRO A 361 28.07 15.46 -21.46
CA PRO A 361 27.23 14.26 -21.51
C PRO A 361 27.74 13.12 -20.63
N GLN A 362 29.06 12.98 -20.50
CA GLN A 362 29.72 11.91 -19.73
C GLN A 362 29.56 12.07 -18.20
N HIS A 363 29.20 13.27 -17.74
CA HIS A 363 29.09 13.60 -16.32
C HIS A 363 27.65 13.87 -15.87
N LEU A 364 26.67 13.77 -16.78
CA LEU A 364 25.25 13.97 -16.44
C LEU A 364 24.77 13.04 -15.33
N GLY A 365 25.19 11.76 -15.34
CA GLY A 365 24.88 10.83 -14.25
C GLY A 365 25.38 11.30 -12.88
N ASN A 366 26.58 11.90 -12.83
CA ASN A 366 27.15 12.41 -11.59
C ASN A 366 26.38 13.64 -11.07
N TYR A 367 25.88 14.50 -11.95
CA TYR A 367 25.08 15.64 -11.51
C TYR A 367 23.72 15.21 -10.93
N LEU A 368 23.18 14.08 -11.37
CA LEU A 368 21.88 13.58 -10.92
C LEU A 368 21.96 12.71 -9.65
N SER A 369 23.16 12.39 -9.16
CA SER A 369 23.37 11.47 -8.02
C SER A 369 22.66 11.94 -6.75
N ASP A 370 22.54 13.26 -6.56
CA ASP A 370 22.03 13.86 -5.32
C ASP A 370 20.53 14.14 -5.38
N LEU A 371 19.90 13.90 -6.53
CA LEU A 371 18.47 14.12 -6.70
C LEU A 371 17.63 13.15 -5.87
N TYR A 372 16.42 13.61 -5.52
CA TYR A 372 15.36 12.83 -4.88
C TYR A 372 15.65 12.35 -3.45
N LEU A 373 16.70 12.86 -2.81
CA LEU A 373 17.05 12.57 -1.42
C LEU A 373 16.28 13.47 -0.43
N GLY A 374 15.75 14.59 -0.90
CA GLY A 374 15.19 15.65 -0.06
C GLY A 374 16.25 16.47 0.67
N THR A 375 15.82 17.50 1.40
CA THR A 375 16.69 18.44 2.12
C THR A 375 17.43 17.86 3.34
N GLY A 376 17.38 16.53 3.56
CA GLY A 376 17.86 15.86 4.77
C GLY A 376 19.06 14.91 4.64
N GLY A 377 19.67 14.77 3.45
CA GLY A 377 20.80 13.86 3.23
C GLY A 377 22.13 14.58 3.01
N SER A 378 22.81 14.97 4.09
CA SER A 378 24.25 15.28 4.22
C SER A 378 25.04 15.92 3.04
N CYS A 379 25.42 17.19 3.24
CA CYS A 379 26.62 17.91 2.78
C CYS A 379 27.10 17.83 1.31
N ILE A 380 26.77 18.91 0.58
CA ILE A 380 27.65 19.77 -0.25
C ILE A 380 28.91 19.09 -0.84
N ILE A 381 28.86 18.83 -2.16
CA ILE A 381 29.82 19.41 -3.11
C ILE A 381 29.02 19.94 -4.30
N VAL A 382 28.64 21.21 -4.26
CA VAL A 382 28.53 21.97 -5.50
C VAL A 382 29.97 22.13 -6.00
N PRO A 383 30.36 21.67 -7.19
CA PRO A 383 31.65 22.06 -7.74
C PRO A 383 31.63 23.57 -7.84
N SER A 384 32.48 24.22 -7.03
CA SER A 384 32.68 25.65 -7.07
C SER A 384 33.11 26.02 -8.49
N LEU A 385 32.20 26.65 -9.24
CA LEU A 385 32.47 27.33 -10.50
C LEU A 385 33.46 28.45 -10.20
N LYS A 386 34.75 28.22 -10.45
CA LYS A 386 35.71 29.32 -10.51
C LYS A 386 35.50 30.08 -11.81
N PRO A 387 35.40 31.42 -11.78
CA PRO A 387 35.60 32.21 -12.97
C PRO A 387 37.08 32.12 -13.36
N SER A 388 37.31 31.78 -14.63
CA SER A 388 38.60 31.92 -15.31
C SER A 388 38.98 33.39 -15.36
N ASP A 389 39.96 33.79 -14.54
CA ASP A 389 40.62 35.08 -14.68
C ASP A 389 41.91 34.89 -15.50
N SER A 390 41.84 35.24 -16.78
CA SER A 390 43.00 35.43 -17.64
C SER A 390 42.84 36.74 -18.40
N GLY A 391 43.63 37.76 -18.05
CA GLY A 391 43.73 38.95 -18.92
C GLY A 391 44.35 40.23 -18.36
N ARG A 392 45.68 40.28 -18.32
CA ARG A 392 46.55 41.41 -18.77
C ARG A 392 46.59 42.78 -18.03
N SER A 393 47.73 42.98 -17.38
CA SER A 393 48.83 43.94 -17.66
C SER A 393 48.63 45.48 -17.69
N LEU A 394 49.68 46.13 -17.15
CA LEU A 394 50.21 47.51 -17.31
C LEU A 394 49.83 48.42 -16.13
N SER A 395 50.66 49.29 -15.56
CA SER A 395 52.07 49.73 -15.69
C SER A 395 52.23 50.85 -14.64
N GLU A 396 53.42 51.02 -14.04
CA GLU A 396 54.00 52.30 -13.50
C GLU A 396 55.16 51.93 -12.53
N SER A 397 56.42 51.97 -12.97
CA SER A 397 57.34 53.12 -12.97
C SER A 397 57.68 53.68 -11.59
N GLY A 398 58.97 53.61 -11.22
CA GLY A 398 59.60 54.71 -10.47
C GLY A 398 60.30 54.36 -9.16
N ARG A 399 61.61 54.09 -9.30
CA ARG A 399 62.72 54.23 -8.32
C ARG A 399 62.91 53.16 -7.26
#